data_AF-A0A9D4IMI4-F1
#
_entry.id   AF-A0A9D4IMI4-F1
#
_cell.length_a   1.000
_cell.length_b   1.000
_cell.length_c   1.000
_cell.angle_alpha   90.00
_cell.angle_beta   90.00
_cell.angle_gamma   90.00
#
_symmetry.space_group_name_H-M   'P 1'
#
loop_
_entity.id
_entity.type
_entity.pdbx_description
1 polymer ?
#
loop_
_entity_poly.entity_id
_entity_poly.type
_entity_poly.pdbx_seq_one_letter_code
_entity_poly.pdbx_strand_id
1 'polypeptide(L)' 'MMGPVIENLEGNIRMPVGCGEQNIQTLTPGLFAGKYLKAINRLDSDAEKKIQEVCGYGRLLHHHFDFKI' A
#
# COMPACT_ATOMS: atom_id res chain seq x y z
N MET A 1 -22.48 4.64 -3.53
CA MET A 1 -21.96 4.80 -2.16
C MET A 1 -20.52 4.32 -2.06
N MET A 2 -19.56 5.01 -2.69
CA MET A 2 -18.11 4.69 -2.57
C MET A 2 -17.28 5.89 -2.10
N GLY A 3 -17.83 7.12 -2.12
CA GLY A 3 -17.16 8.37 -1.73
C GLY A 3 -16.36 8.29 -0.42
N PRO A 4 -16.97 7.92 0.72
CA PRO A 4 -16.26 7.93 2.01
C PRO A 4 -15.16 6.85 2.12
N VAL A 5 -15.25 5.78 1.32
CA VAL A 5 -14.22 4.72 1.27
C VAL A 5 -13.00 5.22 0.49
N ILE A 6 -13.22 5.95 -0.61
CA ILE A 6 -12.15 6.55 -1.42
C ILE A 6 -11.44 7.66 -0.65
N GLU A 7 -12.17 8.48 0.10
CA GLU A 7 -11.59 9.55 0.94
C GLU A 7 -10.72 9.01 2.09
N ASN A 8 -10.99 7.80 2.58
CA ASN A 8 -10.16 7.15 3.62
C ASN A 8 -9.08 6.22 3.04
N LEU A 9 -9.05 6.02 1.72
CA LEU A 9 -8.10 5.09 1.08
C LEU A 9 -6.65 5.58 1.22
N GLU A 10 -6.44 6.89 1.18
CA GLU A 10 -5.13 7.52 1.41
C GLU A 10 -4.63 7.29 2.84
N GLY A 11 -5.54 7.30 3.82
CA GLY A 11 -5.24 7.01 5.23
C GLY A 11 -4.82 5.56 5.49
N ASN A 12 -5.17 4.65 4.57
CA ASN A 12 -4.80 3.22 4.61
C ASN A 12 -3.45 2.91 3.95
N ILE A 13 -2.82 3.87 3.26
CA ILE A 13 -1.46 3.72 2.76
C ILE A 13 -0.51 4.00 3.92
N ARG A 14 -0.17 2.97 4.69
CA ARG A 14 0.72 3.04 5.85
C ARG A 14 1.84 2.03 5.71
N MET A 15 2.97 2.36 6.32
CA MET A 15 4.08 1.43 6.42
C MET A 15 3.64 0.21 7.25
N PRO A 16 3.82 -1.01 6.74
CA PRO A 16 3.48 -2.21 7.49
C PRO A 16 4.39 -2.36 8.72
N VAL A 17 3.81 -2.87 9.81
CA VAL A 17 4.50 -3.08 11.09
C VAL A 17 4.17 -4.48 11.62
N GLY A 18 5.14 -5.15 12.26
CA GLY A 18 4.93 -6.45 12.92
C GLY A 18 5.84 -7.58 12.42
N CYS A 19 5.57 -8.81 12.88
CA CYS A 19 6.25 -10.03 12.41
C CYS A 19 5.93 -10.30 10.93
N GLY A 20 6.78 -11.08 10.24
CA GLY A 20 6.73 -11.26 8.78
C GLY A 20 5.33 -11.49 8.18
N GLU A 21 4.47 -12.25 8.85
CA GLU A 21 3.10 -12.54 8.41
C GLU A 21 2.12 -11.36 8.58
N GLN A 22 2.17 -10.65 9.71
CA GLN A 22 1.37 -9.43 9.95
C GLN A 22 1.80 -8.29 9.02
N ASN A 23 3.09 -8.24 8.73
CA ASN A 23 3.71 -7.29 7.87
C ASN A 23 3.19 -7.40 6.42
N ILE A 24 2.94 -8.62 5.95
CA ILE A 24 2.32 -8.91 4.65
C ILE A 24 0.82 -8.53 4.63
N GLN A 25 0.09 -8.85 5.71
CA GLN A 25 -1.34 -8.53 5.81
C GLN A 25 -1.59 -7.02 5.77
N THR A 26 -0.68 -6.23 6.35
CA THR A 26 -0.81 -4.76 6.38
C THR A 26 -0.31 -4.11 5.07
N LEU A 27 0.59 -4.77 4.33
CA LEU A 27 1.15 -4.28 3.06
C LEU A 27 0.13 -4.33 1.91
N THR A 28 -0.62 -5.44 1.81
CA THR A 28 -1.54 -5.71 0.70
C THR A 28 -2.62 -4.64 0.51
N PRO A 29 -3.34 -4.17 1.56
CA PRO A 29 -4.36 -3.13 1.41
C PRO A 29 -3.79 -1.79 0.97
N GLY A 30 -2.63 -1.37 1.50
CA GLY A 30 -1.99 -0.10 1.13
C GLY A 30 -1.55 -0.07 -0.34
N LEU A 31 -1.07 -1.20 -0.86
CA LEU A 31 -0.70 -1.33 -2.27
C LEU A 31 -1.93 -1.30 -3.19
N PHE A 32 -3.02 -1.98 -2.80
CA PHE A 32 -4.28 -1.98 -3.56
C PHE A 32 -4.94 -0.60 -3.56
N ALA A 33 -4.95 0.09 -2.42
CA ALA A 33 -5.42 1.46 -2.29
C ALA A 33 -4.66 2.40 -3.23
N GLY A 34 -3.33 2.29 -3.27
CA GLY A 34 -2.49 3.07 -4.18
C GLY A 34 -2.75 2.78 -5.66
N LYS A 35 -2.90 1.50 -6.03
CA LYS A 35 -3.26 1.09 -7.41
C LYS A 35 -4.62 1.68 -7.83
N TYR A 36 -5.59 1.69 -6.90
CA TYR A 36 -6.91 2.24 -7.14
C TYR A 36 -6.89 3.76 -7.32
N LEU A 37 -6.22 4.50 -6.43
CA LEU A 37 -6.09 5.95 -6.52
C LEU A 37 -5.37 6.39 -7.81
N LYS A 38 -4.35 5.63 -8.22
CA LYS A 38 -3.67 5.82 -9.50
C LYS A 38 -4.61 5.61 -10.70
N ALA A 39 -5.45 4.56 -10.66
CA ALA A 39 -6.39 4.26 -11.74
C ALA A 39 -7.45 5.37 -11.96
N ILE A 40 -7.80 6.11 -10.90
CA ILE A 40 -8.78 7.21 -10.97
C ILE A 40 -8.13 8.60 -11.05
N ASN A 41 -6.81 8.69 -11.25
CA ASN A 41 -6.04 9.95 -11.27
C ASN A 41 -6.24 10.85 -10.03
N ARG A 42 -6.45 10.23 -8.85
CA ARG A 42 -6.60 10.93 -7.55
C ARG A 42 -5.37 10.76 -6.66
N LEU A 43 -4.23 10.43 -7.24
CA LEU A 43 -3.01 10.19 -6.48
C LEU A 43 -2.31 11.52 -6.21
N ASP A 44 -2.34 11.97 -4.95
CA ASP A 44 -1.56 13.12 -4.50
C ASP A 44 -0.07 12.76 -4.31
N SER A 45 0.80 13.77 -4.34
CA SER A 45 2.25 13.59 -4.18
C SER A 45 2.64 12.92 -2.85
N ASP A 46 1.89 13.18 -1.76
CA ASP A 46 2.14 12.53 -0.47
C ASP A 46 1.76 11.03 -0.49
N ALA A 47 0.63 10.71 -1.12
CA ALA A 47 0.18 9.34 -1.30
C ALA A 47 1.12 8.54 -2.22
N GLU A 48 1.64 9.17 -3.29
CA GLU A 48 2.62 8.56 -4.19
C GLU A 48 3.91 8.18 -3.44
N LYS A 49 4.42 9.08 -2.61
CA LYS A 49 5.63 8.83 -1.82
C LYS A 49 5.44 7.66 -0.86
N LYS A 50 4.32 7.60 -0.15
CA LYS A 50 3.97 6.47 0.73
C LYS A 50 3.85 5.15 -0.03
N ILE A 51 3.27 5.15 -1.23
CA ILE A 51 3.21 3.95 -2.08
C ILE A 51 4.61 3.50 -2.49
N GLN A 52 5.52 4.43 -2.82
CA GLN A 52 6.89 4.07 -3.17
C GLN A 52 7.62 3.42 -1.99
N GLU A 53 7.40 3.91 -0.76
CA GLU A 53 7.95 3.31 0.46
C GLU A 53 7.39 1.91 0.70
N VAL A 54 6.06 1.75 0.61
CA VAL A 54 5.39 0.44 0.77
C VAL A 54 5.83 -0.54 -0.32
N CYS A 55 6.00 -0.09 -1.56
CA CYS A 55 6.44 -0.92 -2.69
C CYS A 55 7.94 -1.27 -2.61
N GLY A 56 8.77 -0.36 -2.12
CA GLY A 56 10.16 -0.64 -1.78
C GLY A 56 10.26 -1.73 -0.71
N TYR A 57 9.44 -1.61 0.33
CA TYR A 57 9.36 -2.59 1.39
C TYR A 57 8.85 -3.97 0.92
N GLY A 58 7.81 -4.00 0.07
CA GLY A 58 7.33 -5.23 -0.56
C GLY A 58 8.41 -5.93 -1.38
N ARG A 59 9.27 -5.19 -2.10
CA ARG A 59 10.40 -5.77 -2.84
C ARG A 59 11.48 -6.37 -1.92
N LEU A 60 11.74 -5.74 -0.77
CA LEU A 60 12.65 -6.31 0.24
C LEU A 60 12.11 -7.63 0.78
N LEU A 61 10.81 -7.70 1.08
CA LEU A 61 10.16 -8.94 1.51
C LEU A 61 10.16 -10.00 0.41
N HIS A 62 9.88 -9.62 -0.84
CA HIS A 62 9.91 -10.55 -1.98
C HIS A 62 11.29 -11.20 -2.12
N HIS A 63 12.35 -10.41 -2.02
CA HIS A 63 13.72 -10.90 -2.12
C HIS A 63 14.15 -11.74 -0.90
N HIS A 64 13.60 -11.47 0.29
CA HIS A 64 13.98 -12.16 1.52
C HIS A 64 13.12 -13.40 1.83
N PHE A 65 11.87 -13.43 1.36
CA PHE A 65 10.85 -14.43 1.71
C PHE A 65 10.15 -15.08 0.50
N ASP A 66 10.61 -14.87 -0.74
CA ASP A 66 10.00 -15.39 -2.00
C ASP A 66 8.50 -15.06 -2.13
N PHE A 67 8.10 -13.88 -1.66
CA PHE A 67 6.69 -13.53 -1.54
C PHE A 67 6.11 -12.92 -2.83
N LYS A 68 5.26 -13.64 -3.57
CA LYS A 68 4.56 -13.12 -4.77
C LYS A 68 3.51 -12.05 -4.40
N ILE A 69 3.71 -10.84 -4.92
CA ILE A 69 2.79 -9.68 -4.82
C ILE A 69 1.87 -9.64 -6.03
#